data_AF-A0A8H7SB45-F1
#
_entry.id   AF-A0A8H7SB45-F1
#
_cell.length_a   1.000
_cell.length_b   1.000
_cell.length_c   1.000
_cell.angle_alpha   90.00
_cell.angle_beta   90.00
_cell.angle_gamma   90.00
#
_symmetry.space_group_name_H-M   'P 1'
#
loop_
_entity.id
_entity.type
_entity.pdbx_description
1 polymer ?
#
loop_
_entity_poly.entity_id
_entity_poly.type
_entity_poly.pdbx_seq_one_letter_code
_entity_poly.pdbx_strand_id
1 'polypeptide(L)'
;MSDSSNNSELERINKFVAVAPQNSYNIDQYKGQICRQLPGGQEECLKLNLEYTQMFSQMQKLGFFCALPMDPTKTHMECTRV
;
A
#
# COMPACT_ATOMS: atom_id res chain seq x y z
N MET A 1 -12.39 13.57 -16.43
CA MET A 1 -11.85 14.57 -15.47
C MET A 1 -11.27 13.91 -14.20
N SER A 2 -11.15 12.58 -14.14
CA SER A 2 -10.75 11.82 -12.93
C SER A 2 -9.24 11.58 -12.80
N ASP A 3 -8.46 11.73 -13.87
CA ASP A 3 -7.05 11.29 -13.91
C ASP A 3 -6.10 12.16 -13.08
N SER A 4 -6.40 13.46 -12.96
CA SER A 4 -5.50 14.38 -12.23
C SER A 4 -5.49 14.12 -10.72
N SER A 5 -6.64 13.76 -10.13
CA SER A 5 -6.73 13.42 -8.69
C SER A 5 -6.05 12.09 -8.39
N ASN A 6 -6.19 11.11 -9.29
CA ASN A 6 -5.56 9.81 -9.13
C ASN A 6 -4.03 9.93 -9.17
N ASN A 7 -3.49 10.73 -10.09
CA ASN A 7 -2.04 10.94 -10.17
C ASN A 7 -1.46 11.57 -8.88
N SER A 8 -2.17 12.51 -8.24
CA SER A 8 -1.70 13.05 -6.96
C SER A 8 -1.70 12.01 -5.83
N GLU A 9 -2.68 11.11 -5.80
CA GLU A 9 -2.73 10.04 -4.80
C GLU A 9 -1.64 8.99 -5.04
N LEU A 10 -1.37 8.62 -6.31
CA LEU A 10 -0.27 7.73 -6.67
C LEU A 10 1.08 8.31 -6.25
N GLU A 11 1.28 9.62 -6.39
CA GLU A 11 2.50 10.29 -5.94
C GLU A 11 2.63 10.29 -4.41
N ARG A 12 1.52 10.34 -3.67
CA ARG A 12 1.53 10.16 -2.21
C ARG A 12 2.00 8.76 -1.82
N ILE A 13 1.61 7.71 -2.56
CA ILE A 13 2.13 6.35 -2.36
C ILE A 13 3.65 6.33 -2.59
N ASN A 14 4.13 6.90 -3.70
CA ASN A 14 5.56 6.95 -4.02
C ASN A 14 6.38 7.55 -2.88
N LYS A 15 5.96 8.73 -2.39
CA LYS A 15 6.63 9.43 -1.29
C LYS A 15 6.57 8.64 0.00
N PHE A 16 5.43 8.04 0.32
CA PHE A 16 5.25 7.27 1.55
C PHE A 16 6.16 6.04 1.60
N VAL A 17 6.25 5.32 0.49
CA VAL A 17 7.10 4.14 0.36
C VAL A 17 8.59 4.50 0.30
N ALA A 18 8.95 5.61 -0.37
CA ALA A 18 10.33 6.07 -0.50
C ALA A 18 11.00 6.40 0.85
N VAL A 19 10.22 6.74 1.88
CA VAL A 19 10.74 6.95 3.25
C VAL A 19 11.33 5.68 3.85
N ALA A 20 10.74 4.51 3.56
CA ALA A 20 11.19 3.23 4.12
C ALA A 20 10.95 2.09 3.11
N PRO A 21 11.72 2.03 2.01
CA PRO A 21 11.45 1.12 0.89
C PRO A 21 11.72 -0.36 1.21
N GLN A 22 12.34 -0.65 2.35
CA GLN A 22 12.66 -2.01 2.82
C GLN A 22 11.65 -2.54 3.84
N ASN A 23 10.70 -1.72 4.28
CA ASN A 23 9.65 -2.18 5.19
C ASN A 23 8.59 -2.99 4.44
N SER A 24 7.84 -3.79 5.20
CA SER A 24 6.60 -4.39 4.72
C SER A 24 5.46 -3.39 4.80
N TYR A 25 4.54 -3.49 3.85
CA TYR A 25 3.36 -2.64 3.76
C TYR A 25 2.10 -3.50 3.63
N ASN A 26 0.98 -3.04 4.15
CA ASN A 26 -0.31 -3.69 4.00
C ASN A 26 -1.28 -2.80 3.24
N ILE A 27 -1.95 -3.33 2.22
CA ILE A 27 -3.05 -2.64 1.55
C ILE A 27 -4.35 -3.11 2.21
N ASP A 28 -5.05 -2.20 2.89
CA ASP A 28 -6.37 -2.46 3.49
C ASP A 28 -7.46 -1.94 2.55
N GLN A 29 -8.12 -2.87 1.86
CA GLN A 29 -9.16 -2.57 0.87
C GLN A 29 -10.39 -1.91 1.48
N TYR A 30 -10.74 -2.24 2.73
CA TYR A 30 -11.96 -1.74 3.36
C TYR A 30 -11.80 -0.31 3.85
N LYS A 31 -10.57 0.05 4.24
CA LYS A 31 -10.24 1.39 4.72
C LYS A 31 -9.64 2.30 3.65
N GLY A 32 -9.33 1.78 2.46
CA GLY A 32 -8.71 2.54 1.38
C GLY A 32 -7.36 3.11 1.79
N GLN A 33 -6.49 2.31 2.40
CA GLN A 33 -5.23 2.79 2.94
C GLN A 33 -4.07 1.80 2.74
N ILE A 34 -2.86 2.35 2.76
CA ILE A 34 -1.62 1.56 2.80
C ILE A 34 -0.94 1.80 4.15
N CYS A 35 -0.64 0.74 4.88
CA CYS A 35 -0.02 0.81 6.20
C CYS A 35 1.40 0.25 6.18
N ARG A 36 2.39 1.08 6.51
CA ARG A 36 3.77 0.66 6.75
C ARG A 36 3.85 -0.04 8.10
N GLN A 37 4.39 -1.26 8.11
CA GLN A 37 4.67 -1.99 9.34
C GLN A 37 5.97 -1.47 9.95
N LEU A 38 5.95 -1.14 11.24
CA LEU A 38 7.07 -0.63 12.02
C LEU A 38 7.54 -1.68 13.05
N PRO A 39 8.78 -1.56 13.56
CA PRO A 39 9.24 -2.42 14.66
C PRO A 39 8.30 -2.36 15.86
N GLY A 40 8.13 -3.50 16.55
CA GLY A 40 7.27 -3.60 17.72
C GLY A 40 5.77 -3.70 17.42
N GLY A 41 5.39 -3.97 16.16
CA GLY A 41 4.00 -4.22 15.77
C GLY A 41 3.16 -2.95 15.63
N GLN A 42 3.79 -1.77 15.60
CA GLN A 42 3.14 -0.53 15.27
C GLN A 42 2.95 -0.42 13.75
N GLU A 43 1.98 0.38 13.33
CA GLU A 43 1.78 0.69 11.92
C GLU A 43 1.55 2.19 11.72
N GLU A 44 1.99 2.67 10.57
CA GLU A 44 1.72 4.02 10.09
C GLU A 44 0.93 3.91 8.81
N CYS A 45 -0.25 4.54 8.73
CA CYS A 45 -1.17 4.37 7.61
C CYS A 45 -1.38 5.64 6.80
N LEU A 46 -1.32 5.50 5.48
CA LEU A 46 -1.67 6.51 4.50
C LEU A 46 -3.06 6.21 3.93
N LYS A 47 -4.05 7.02 4.29
CA LYS A 47 -5.38 6.98 3.66
C LYS A 47 -5.33 7.59 2.27
N LEU A 48 -5.96 6.90 1.32
CA LEU A 48 -5.96 7.22 -0.09
C LEU A 48 -7.38 7.19 -0.64
N ASN A 49 -7.66 8.07 -1.59
CA ASN A 49 -8.89 8.02 -2.36
C ASN A 49 -8.62 7.34 -3.71
N LEU A 50 -8.17 6.09 -3.65
CA LEU A 50 -7.86 5.25 -4.81
C LEU A 50 -8.59 3.91 -4.70
N GLU A 51 -8.92 3.35 -5.86
CA GLU A 51 -9.38 1.98 -5.94
C GLU A 51 -8.26 1.01 -5.52
N TYR A 52 -8.66 -0.11 -4.93
CA TYR A 52 -7.73 -1.13 -4.45
C TYR A 52 -6.75 -1.61 -5.55
N THR A 53 -7.27 -1.80 -6.77
CA THR A 53 -6.48 -2.23 -7.93
C THR A 53 -5.43 -1.20 -8.33
N GLN A 54 -5.69 0.10 -8.13
CA GLN A 54 -4.73 1.17 -8.40
C GLN A 54 -3.61 1.18 -7.37
N MET A 55 -3.95 1.03 -6.08
CA MET A 55 -2.96 0.89 -5.01
C MET A 55 -2.05 -0.32 -5.24
N PHE A 56 -2.64 -1.48 -5.52
CA PHE A 56 -1.92 -2.72 -5.83
C PHE A 56 -0.98 -2.54 -7.04
N SER A 57 -1.50 -2.02 -8.16
CA SER A 57 -0.71 -1.80 -9.38
C SER A 57 0.45 -0.85 -9.14
N GLN A 58 0.26 0.17 -8.30
CA GLN A 58 1.32 1.13 -7.98
C GLN A 58 2.41 0.51 -7.12
N MET A 59 2.04 -0.27 -6.10
CA MET A 59 3.02 -1.01 -5.27
C MET A 59 3.86 -1.97 -6.13
N GLN A 60 3.24 -2.68 -7.08
CA GLN A 60 3.97 -3.53 -8.02
C GLN A 60 4.97 -2.74 -8.89
N LYS A 61 4.58 -1.58 -9.42
CA LYS A 61 5.49 -0.69 -10.17
C LYS A 61 6.66 -0.20 -9.34
N LEU A 62 6.46 -0.02 -8.03
CA LEU A 62 7.50 0.38 -7.08
C LEU A 62 8.41 -0.78 -6.66
N GLY A 63 8.23 -1.98 -7.23
CA GLY A 63 9.05 -3.16 -6.93
C GLY A 63 8.60 -3.90 -5.67
N PHE A 64 7.30 -3.88 -5.35
CA PHE A 64 6.74 -4.69 -4.27
C PHE A 64 5.97 -5.88 -4.84
N PHE A 65 6.24 -7.06 -4.30
CA PHE A 65 5.35 -8.20 -4.45
C PHE A 65 4.31 -8.14 -3.34
N CYS A 66 3.04 -8.09 -3.73
CA CYS A 66 1.91 -8.08 -2.81
C CYS A 66 1.09 -9.36 -2.98
N ALA A 67 0.74 -10.01 -1.87
CA ALA A 67 -0.10 -11.20 -1.84
C ALA A 67 -1.08 -11.18 -0.66
N LEU A 68 -2.14 -11.99 -0.75
CA LEU A 68 -2.98 -12.24 0.42
C LEU A 68 -2.19 -13.07 1.45
N PRO A 69 -2.38 -12.81 2.76
CA PRO A 69 -1.82 -13.62 3.83
C PRO A 69 -2.25 -15.09 3.72
N MET A 70 -1.44 -15.99 4.26
CA MET A 70 -1.82 -17.40 4.38
C MET A 70 -3.01 -17.62 5.33
N ASP A 71 -3.17 -16.73 6.31
CA ASP A 71 -4.30 -16.76 7.23
C ASP A 71 -5.56 -16.25 6.51
N PRO A 72 -6.56 -17.11 6.27
CA PRO A 72 -7.75 -16.77 5.51
C PRO A 72 -8.69 -15.80 6.24
N THR A 73 -8.44 -15.52 7.53
CA THR A 73 -9.19 -14.53 8.30
C THR A 73 -8.72 -13.11 8.04
N LYS A 74 -7.51 -12.95 7.48
CA LYS A 74 -6.94 -11.65 7.12
C LYS A 74 -7.35 -11.27 5.70
N THR A 75 -7.71 -10.01 5.54
CA THR A 75 -8.27 -9.49 4.29
C THR A 75 -7.48 -8.32 3.71
N HIS A 76 -6.37 -7.94 4.35
CA HIS A 76 -5.38 -7.04 3.76
C HIS A 76 -4.45 -7.82 2.82
N MET A 77 -3.78 -7.13 1.90
CA MET A 77 -2.65 -7.69 1.16
C MET A 77 -1.33 -7.26 1.77
N GLU A 78 -0.41 -8.20 1.96
CA GLU A 78 0.94 -7.98 2.46
C GLU A 78 1.88 -7.76 1.27
N CYS A 79 2.51 -6.59 1.25
CA CYS A 79 3.46 -6.13 0.24
C CYS A 79 4.88 -6.13 0.79
N THR A 80 5.79 -6.79 0.10
CA THR A 80 7.21 -6.84 0.44
C THR A 80 8.06 -6.50 -0.77
N ARG A 81 9.23 -5.91 -0.52
CA ARG A 81 10.15 -5.49 -1.58
C ARG A 81 10.72 -6.71 -2.31
N VAL A 82 10.79 -6.64 -3.64
CA VAL A 82 11.49 -7.58 -4.52
C VAL A 82 12.61 -6.92 -5.30
#